data_AF-B6TE04-F1
#
_entry.id   AF-B6TE04-F1
#
_cell.length_a   1.000
_cell.length_b   1.000
_cell.length_c   1.000
_cell.angle_alpha   90.00
_cell.angle_beta   90.00
_cell.angle_gamma   90.00
#
_symmetry.space_group_name_H-M   'P 1'
#
loop_
_entity.id
_entity.type
_entity.pdbx_description
1 polymer ?
#
loop_
_entity_poly.entity_id
_entity_poly.type
_entity_poly.pdbx_seq_one_letter_code
_entity_poly.pdbx_strand_id
1 'polypeptide(L)'
;MAQGSRSAAVPAAASFFALLAVAAPLLLCCAPAAAELARLEHPPKDGGSLSLLVVGDWGRKGTFNQSRVAHQMGRVGEQLSIDFVISTGDNFYENGLTGTDDEAFEQSFTDIYTAKSLQKPWYLVLGNHDYRGDALAQLSPVLRKIDSRFICIKSFVVNAEIVEFFFVDTTPFQLKYWTHPKDDHYDWRGVAPRENYINNLLKDLDGAMKTSTAAWKVAVGHHTMRSVSDHGDTKELLQLLLPVLQANGVDFYINGHDHCLEHISSRDSPIQYFTSGGGSKAWRGVQNPTEDDLKFFYDGQGFMSLQLDRSQAKFTFYDVDGKALYSYTRSSLMETGHHLQASGYVNEE
;
A
#
# COMPACT_ATOMS: atom_id res chain seq x y z
N MET A 1 36.88 -58.83 41.10
CA MET A 1 38.17 -59.54 40.99
C MET A 1 39.05 -58.80 40.00
N ALA A 2 40.31 -58.53 40.39
CA ALA A 2 41.44 -57.95 39.63
C ALA A 2 41.21 -56.56 38.98
N GLN A 3 41.65 -55.41 39.51
CA GLN A 3 42.98 -54.87 39.92
C GLN A 3 44.02 -54.66 38.80
N GLY A 4 44.42 -53.39 38.66
CA GLY A 4 45.68 -52.88 38.09
C GLY A 4 45.60 -51.33 38.05
N SER A 5 45.88 -50.58 39.14
CA SER A 5 47.19 -50.07 39.61
C SER A 5 47.92 -49.21 38.58
N ARG A 6 48.45 -48.00 38.82
CA ARG A 6 48.83 -47.29 40.07
C ARG A 6 49.24 -45.83 39.72
N SER A 7 48.93 -44.92 40.67
CA SER A 7 49.68 -43.72 41.16
C SER A 7 50.20 -42.64 40.19
N ALA A 8 50.35 -41.36 40.54
CA ALA A 8 50.43 -40.70 41.83
C ALA A 8 50.21 -39.17 41.71
N ALA A 9 49.84 -38.57 42.85
CA ALA A 9 50.17 -37.22 43.33
C ALA A 9 49.46 -35.96 42.74
N VAL A 10 49.16 -35.06 43.69
CA VAL A 10 48.26 -33.87 43.71
C VAL A 10 49.11 -32.70 44.27
N PRO A 11 48.61 -31.46 44.42
CA PRO A 11 48.27 -30.40 43.45
C PRO A 11 49.21 -29.17 43.59
N ALA A 12 49.03 -28.11 42.78
CA ALA A 12 48.97 -26.69 43.20
C ALA A 12 49.20 -25.70 42.04
N ALA A 13 48.21 -24.82 41.89
CA ALA A 13 48.30 -23.38 41.61
C ALA A 13 48.94 -22.82 40.33
N ALA A 14 48.23 -21.79 39.84
CA ALA A 14 48.73 -20.60 39.15
C ALA A 14 48.95 -20.69 37.63
N SER A 15 47.94 -20.23 36.87
CA SER A 15 47.95 -18.89 36.27
C SER A 15 47.21 -18.88 34.93
N PHE A 16 46.01 -18.28 34.96
CA PHE A 16 45.27 -17.85 33.79
C PHE A 16 46.05 -16.73 33.09
N PHE A 17 46.61 -17.00 31.91
CA PHE A 17 46.99 -15.96 30.95
C PHE A 17 45.86 -15.84 29.93
N ALA A 18 44.96 -14.90 30.18
CA ALA A 18 44.04 -14.39 29.17
C ALA A 18 44.80 -13.37 28.31
N LEU A 19 45.16 -13.74 27.09
CA LEU A 19 45.61 -12.79 26.07
C LEU A 19 44.40 -11.99 25.58
N LEU A 20 44.29 -10.76 26.07
CA LEU A 20 43.48 -9.69 25.50
C LEU A 20 44.12 -9.24 24.17
N ALA A 21 43.59 -9.71 23.06
CA ALA A 21 43.80 -9.09 21.76
C ALA A 21 42.82 -7.91 21.62
N VAL A 22 43.31 -6.72 21.96
CA VAL A 22 42.65 -5.43 21.72
C VAL A 22 42.77 -5.14 20.22
N ALA A 23 41.68 -5.31 19.49
CA ALA A 23 41.56 -4.85 18.10
C ALA A 23 40.49 -3.75 18.02
N ALA A 24 40.95 -2.61 17.50
CA ALA A 24 40.37 -1.27 17.35
C ALA A 24 38.84 -1.12 17.17
N PRO A 25 38.26 0.02 17.61
CA PRO A 25 36.89 0.37 17.25
C PRO A 25 36.86 0.73 15.76
N LEU A 26 36.11 -0.03 14.96
CA LEU A 26 35.70 0.41 13.63
C LEU A 26 34.77 1.61 13.82
N LEU A 27 35.30 2.81 13.60
CA LEU A 27 34.51 4.02 13.37
C LEU A 27 33.75 3.83 12.06
N LEU A 28 32.50 3.39 12.18
CA LEU A 28 31.55 3.33 11.07
C LEU A 28 31.05 4.75 10.82
N CYS A 29 31.76 5.49 9.97
CA CYS A 29 31.21 6.68 9.32
C CYS A 29 30.11 6.23 8.36
N CYS A 30 28.90 6.01 8.87
CA CYS A 30 27.71 5.94 8.03
C CYS A 30 27.42 7.35 7.52
N ALA A 31 27.78 7.62 6.27
CA ALA A 31 27.07 8.63 5.48
C ALA A 31 25.56 8.36 5.62
N PRO A 32 24.70 9.38 5.71
CA PRO A 32 23.27 9.14 5.77
C PRO A 32 22.88 8.48 4.45
N ALA A 33 22.62 7.18 4.47
CA ALA A 33 21.94 6.52 3.38
C ALA A 33 20.64 7.30 3.17
N ALA A 34 20.45 7.82 1.95
CA ALA A 34 19.17 8.40 1.55
C ALA A 34 18.09 7.39 1.95
N ALA A 35 17.15 7.82 2.79
CA ALA A 35 16.29 6.90 3.52
C ALA A 35 15.45 6.06 2.56
N GLU A 36 15.82 4.79 2.39
CA GLU A 36 15.08 3.83 1.57
C GLU A 36 13.65 3.65 2.11
N LEU A 37 12.69 3.37 1.22
CA LEU A 37 11.33 3.02 1.61
C LEU A 37 11.34 1.82 2.56
N ALA A 38 10.54 1.89 3.64
CA ALA A 38 10.32 0.73 4.49
C ALA A 38 9.81 -0.44 3.66
N ARG A 39 10.39 -1.63 3.85
CA ARG A 39 9.96 -2.87 3.18
C ARG A 39 9.38 -3.84 4.20
N LEU A 40 8.20 -4.36 3.90
CA LEU A 40 7.52 -5.38 4.68
C LEU A 40 7.43 -6.67 3.85
N GLU A 41 7.76 -7.80 4.46
CA GLU A 41 7.65 -9.11 3.81
C GLU A 41 6.29 -9.74 4.15
N HIS A 42 5.59 -10.24 3.12
CA HIS A 42 4.36 -11.01 3.26
C HIS A 42 4.37 -12.16 2.25
N PRO A 43 5.04 -13.29 2.56
CA PRO A 43 5.14 -14.39 1.62
C PRO A 43 3.75 -14.91 1.21
N PRO A 44 3.60 -15.43 -0.03
CA PRO A 44 2.33 -15.96 -0.51
C PRO A 44 1.93 -17.22 0.25
N LYS A 45 0.69 -17.69 0.04
CA LYS A 45 0.23 -18.99 0.55
C LYS A 45 1.07 -20.13 0.01
N ASP A 46 1.00 -21.27 0.69
CA ASP A 46 1.42 -22.55 0.13
C ASP A 46 0.82 -22.72 -1.29
N GLY A 47 1.67 -22.89 -2.30
CA GLY A 47 1.27 -22.94 -3.71
C GLY A 47 1.60 -21.69 -4.52
N GLY A 48 2.14 -20.62 -3.92
CA GLY A 48 2.64 -19.45 -4.66
C GLY A 48 1.53 -18.58 -5.24
N SER A 49 0.39 -18.52 -4.55
CA SER A 49 -0.74 -17.64 -4.88
C SER A 49 -1.01 -16.65 -3.75
N LEU A 50 -1.53 -15.49 -4.10
CA LEU A 50 -1.93 -14.44 -3.18
C LEU A 50 -3.39 -14.03 -3.45
N SER A 51 -4.17 -13.81 -2.40
CA SER A 51 -5.55 -13.34 -2.50
C SER A 51 -5.80 -12.23 -1.49
N LEU A 52 -6.27 -11.07 -1.93
CA LEU A 52 -6.47 -9.90 -1.09
C LEU A 52 -7.76 -9.16 -1.45
N LEU A 53 -8.22 -8.32 -0.52
CA LEU A 53 -9.27 -7.34 -0.79
C LEU A 53 -8.68 -5.93 -0.86
N VAL A 54 -9.35 -5.03 -1.58
CA VAL A 54 -9.03 -3.61 -1.67
C VAL A 54 -10.30 -2.80 -1.38
N VAL A 55 -10.20 -1.80 -0.51
CA VAL A 55 -11.28 -0.88 -0.17
C VAL A 55 -10.72 0.51 0.12
N GLY A 56 -11.39 1.57 -0.33
CA GLY A 56 -11.05 2.96 -0.06
C GLY A 56 -12.22 3.71 0.54
N ASP A 57 -11.95 4.90 1.08
CA ASP A 57 -12.98 5.91 1.32
C ASP A 57 -14.08 5.41 2.28
N TRP A 58 -13.69 4.69 3.32
CA TRP A 58 -14.59 3.89 4.15
C TRP A 58 -14.92 4.49 5.52
N GLY A 59 -14.05 5.33 6.08
CA GLY A 59 -14.04 5.69 7.51
C GLY A 59 -15.20 6.53 8.04
N ARG A 60 -16.37 5.94 8.30
CA ARG A 60 -17.58 6.70 8.68
C ARG A 60 -18.37 6.06 9.83
N LYS A 61 -17.72 5.44 10.82
CA LYS A 61 -18.36 4.90 12.03
C LYS A 61 -19.53 3.94 11.75
N GLY A 62 -19.38 3.13 10.70
CA GLY A 62 -20.39 2.18 10.24
C GLY A 62 -21.52 2.77 9.38
N THR A 63 -21.58 4.10 9.22
CA THR A 63 -22.60 4.82 8.45
C THR A 63 -22.34 4.77 6.94
N PHE A 64 -23.29 5.28 6.13
CA PHE A 64 -23.24 5.22 4.65
C PHE A 64 -22.93 3.81 4.14
N ASN A 65 -23.57 2.78 4.71
CA ASN A 65 -23.36 1.36 4.41
C ASN A 65 -21.94 0.82 4.58
N GLN A 66 -21.03 1.54 5.26
CA GLN A 66 -19.71 1.00 5.59
C GLN A 66 -19.81 -0.38 6.26
N SER A 67 -20.73 -0.54 7.22
CA SER A 67 -20.95 -1.84 7.89
C SER A 67 -21.44 -2.94 6.95
N ARG A 68 -22.20 -2.60 5.90
CA ARG A 68 -22.71 -3.55 4.90
C ARG A 68 -21.59 -3.96 3.94
N VAL A 69 -20.78 -3.02 3.49
CA VAL A 69 -19.54 -3.29 2.73
C VAL A 69 -18.63 -4.21 3.55
N ALA A 70 -18.37 -3.88 4.82
CA ALA A 70 -17.56 -4.70 5.72
C ALA A 70 -18.09 -6.13 5.90
N HIS A 71 -19.42 -6.29 6.02
CA HIS A 71 -20.05 -7.61 6.08
C HIS A 71 -19.77 -8.44 4.81
N GLN A 72 -19.92 -7.84 3.63
CA GLN A 72 -19.68 -8.53 2.36
C GLN A 72 -18.20 -8.80 2.11
N MET A 73 -17.31 -7.88 2.50
CA MET A 73 -15.87 -8.13 2.54
C MET A 73 -15.54 -9.34 3.41
N GLY A 74 -16.21 -9.50 4.55
CA GLY A 74 -16.06 -10.68 5.40
C GLY A 74 -16.40 -11.99 4.67
N ARG A 75 -17.53 -12.01 3.97
CA ARG A 75 -17.99 -13.18 3.21
C ARG A 75 -17.06 -13.52 2.04
N VAL A 76 -16.71 -12.53 1.22
CA VAL A 76 -15.78 -12.71 0.09
C VAL A 76 -14.39 -13.07 0.59
N GLY A 77 -13.93 -12.45 1.68
CA GLY A 77 -12.65 -12.72 2.31
C GLY A 77 -12.53 -14.17 2.82
N GLU A 78 -13.62 -14.72 3.35
CA GLU A 78 -13.70 -16.13 3.75
C GLU A 78 -13.67 -17.05 2.52
N GLN A 79 -14.49 -16.77 1.51
CA GLN A 79 -14.56 -17.54 0.27
C GLN A 79 -13.20 -17.61 -0.45
N LEU A 80 -12.45 -16.50 -0.51
CA LEU A 80 -11.15 -16.42 -1.17
C LEU A 80 -9.98 -16.76 -0.24
N SER A 81 -10.26 -17.01 1.05
CA SER A 81 -9.25 -17.24 2.09
C SER A 81 -8.14 -16.19 2.06
N ILE A 82 -8.48 -14.90 2.15
CA ILE A 82 -7.53 -13.81 1.88
C ILE A 82 -6.32 -13.78 2.83
N ASP A 83 -5.22 -13.22 2.32
CA ASP A 83 -3.93 -13.02 3.00
C ASP A 83 -3.90 -11.70 3.77
N PHE A 84 -4.37 -10.62 3.13
CA PHE A 84 -4.43 -9.28 3.70
C PHE A 84 -5.48 -8.40 2.99
N VAL A 85 -5.64 -7.17 3.49
CA VAL A 85 -6.48 -6.13 2.90
C VAL A 85 -5.62 -4.92 2.56
N ILE A 86 -5.91 -4.25 1.45
CA ILE A 86 -5.33 -2.96 1.07
C ILE A 86 -6.38 -1.86 1.32
N SER A 87 -5.98 -0.80 2.01
CA SER A 87 -6.75 0.46 2.08
C SER A 87 -6.15 1.51 1.16
N THR A 88 -6.96 2.06 0.25
CA THR A 88 -6.56 3.16 -0.66
C THR A 88 -6.78 4.55 -0.05
N GLY A 89 -6.76 4.66 1.28
CA GLY A 89 -6.81 5.93 2.00
C GLY A 89 -8.22 6.48 2.23
N ASP A 90 -8.27 7.68 2.79
CA ASP A 90 -9.44 8.28 3.41
C ASP A 90 -10.04 7.35 4.47
N ASN A 91 -9.16 6.99 5.41
CA ASN A 91 -9.40 6.02 6.46
C ASN A 91 -10.36 6.58 7.52
N PHE A 92 -10.42 7.89 7.73
CA PHE A 92 -11.31 8.54 8.70
C PHE A 92 -11.87 9.88 8.18
N TYR A 93 -13.20 9.95 8.05
CA TYR A 93 -13.92 11.14 7.61
C TYR A 93 -14.54 11.94 8.78
N GLU A 94 -14.77 13.25 8.63
CA GLU A 94 -14.36 14.10 7.49
C GLU A 94 -13.00 14.78 7.69
N ASN A 95 -12.42 14.74 8.90
CA ASN A 95 -11.17 15.45 9.20
C ASN A 95 -10.17 14.57 9.94
N GLY A 96 -9.94 13.35 9.45
CA GLY A 96 -8.97 12.42 10.03
C GLY A 96 -9.27 12.06 11.49
N LEU A 97 -8.24 11.59 12.19
CA LEU A 97 -8.27 11.40 13.65
C LEU A 97 -7.74 12.67 14.33
N THR A 98 -8.20 13.00 15.53
CA THR A 98 -7.65 14.12 16.32
C THR A 98 -6.38 13.78 17.10
N GLY A 99 -6.05 12.48 17.20
CA GLY A 99 -4.93 11.97 18.00
C GLY A 99 -4.95 10.44 18.05
N THR A 100 -4.03 9.84 18.80
CA THR A 100 -3.94 8.37 18.95
C THR A 100 -4.99 7.77 19.88
N ASP A 101 -5.74 8.60 20.59
CA ASP A 101 -6.82 8.29 21.53
C ASP A 101 -8.22 8.63 20.98
N ASP A 102 -8.31 9.02 19.71
CA ASP A 102 -9.59 9.33 19.06
C ASP A 102 -10.42 8.04 18.88
N GLU A 103 -11.61 8.00 19.50
CA GLU A 103 -12.56 6.88 19.43
C GLU A 103 -13.00 6.56 17.99
N ALA A 104 -12.86 7.51 17.04
CA ALA A 104 -13.16 7.27 15.64
C ALA A 104 -12.32 6.13 15.03
N PHE A 105 -11.13 5.85 15.60
CA PHE A 105 -10.31 4.70 15.22
C PHE A 105 -11.08 3.39 15.43
N GLU A 106 -11.53 3.13 16.66
CA GLU A 106 -12.27 1.90 16.99
C GLU A 106 -13.63 1.89 16.29
N GLN A 107 -14.37 3.01 16.36
CA GLN A 107 -15.72 3.13 15.80
C GLN A 107 -15.78 2.94 14.28
N SER A 108 -14.70 3.28 13.54
CA SER A 108 -14.67 3.18 12.08
C SER A 108 -13.85 2.00 11.56
N PHE A 109 -12.97 1.41 12.37
CA PHE A 109 -12.09 0.31 11.93
C PHE A 109 -12.31 -0.96 12.76
N THR A 110 -11.94 -0.92 14.04
CA THR A 110 -11.95 -2.10 14.93
C THR A 110 -13.34 -2.72 15.03
N ASP A 111 -14.35 -1.90 15.30
CA ASP A 111 -15.72 -2.34 15.56
C ASP A 111 -16.51 -2.65 14.27
N ILE A 112 -15.99 -2.25 13.12
CA ILE A 112 -16.66 -2.41 11.82
C ILE A 112 -16.20 -3.69 11.11
N TYR A 113 -14.90 -3.92 11.02
CA TYR A 113 -14.32 -5.03 10.24
C TYR A 113 -14.07 -6.27 11.10
N THR A 114 -15.14 -6.78 11.73
CA THR A 114 -15.08 -7.82 12.78
C THR A 114 -15.08 -9.26 12.28
N ALA A 115 -15.35 -9.49 10.98
CA ALA A 115 -15.34 -10.84 10.41
C ALA A 115 -13.98 -11.52 10.59
N LYS A 116 -13.98 -12.82 10.90
CA LYS A 116 -12.76 -13.61 11.13
C LYS A 116 -11.80 -13.57 9.93
N SER A 117 -12.34 -13.59 8.72
CA SER A 117 -11.60 -13.47 7.46
C SER A 117 -10.89 -12.12 7.28
N LEU A 118 -11.33 -11.07 7.99
CA LEU A 118 -10.73 -9.73 7.99
C LEU A 118 -9.75 -9.51 9.16
N GLN A 119 -9.54 -10.53 10.01
CA GLN A 119 -8.53 -10.51 11.08
C GLN A 119 -7.14 -10.84 10.50
N LYS A 120 -6.75 -10.04 9.51
CA LYS A 120 -5.53 -10.14 8.71
C LYS A 120 -4.82 -8.78 8.72
N PRO A 121 -3.55 -8.68 8.27
CA PRO A 121 -2.93 -7.38 8.06
C PRO A 121 -3.75 -6.50 7.11
N TRP A 122 -3.85 -5.22 7.41
CA TRP A 122 -4.36 -4.18 6.52
C TRP A 122 -3.19 -3.26 6.21
N TYR A 123 -2.87 -3.08 4.93
CA TYR A 123 -1.84 -2.16 4.47
C TYR A 123 -2.51 -0.89 3.94
N LEU A 124 -2.19 0.26 4.52
CA LEU A 124 -2.93 1.50 4.28
C LEU A 124 -2.03 2.64 3.81
N VAL A 125 -2.50 3.38 2.81
CA VAL A 125 -2.06 4.77 2.56
C VAL A 125 -2.97 5.75 3.28
N LEU A 126 -2.52 7.00 3.39
CA LEU A 126 -3.34 8.13 3.80
C LEU A 126 -4.04 8.74 2.57
N GLY A 127 -5.25 9.26 2.76
CA GLY A 127 -5.97 10.09 1.80
C GLY A 127 -6.03 11.56 2.22
N ASN A 128 -6.76 12.38 1.46
CA ASN A 128 -6.82 13.81 1.75
C ASN A 128 -7.61 14.12 3.02
N HIS A 129 -8.63 13.34 3.38
CA HIS A 129 -9.36 13.53 4.63
C HIS A 129 -8.53 13.13 5.85
N ASP A 130 -7.66 12.14 5.71
CA ASP A 130 -6.74 11.74 6.79
C ASP A 130 -5.78 12.86 7.18
N TYR A 131 -5.29 13.60 6.18
CA TYR A 131 -4.44 14.76 6.36
C TYR A 131 -5.15 15.97 6.97
N ARG A 132 -6.49 15.99 7.02
CA ARG A 132 -7.24 17.09 7.65
C ARG A 132 -7.28 16.98 9.18
N GLY A 133 -6.87 15.83 9.73
CA GLY A 133 -6.66 15.61 11.15
C GLY A 133 -5.19 15.53 11.52
N ASP A 134 -4.88 14.75 12.55
CA ASP A 134 -3.53 14.35 12.93
C ASP A 134 -3.06 13.19 12.04
N ALA A 135 -2.42 13.52 10.93
CA ALA A 135 -1.87 12.53 10.00
C ALA A 135 -0.82 11.63 10.68
N LEU A 136 -0.05 12.18 11.63
CA LEU A 136 0.98 11.42 12.35
C LEU A 136 0.37 10.43 13.35
N ALA A 137 -0.83 10.69 13.88
CA ALA A 137 -1.53 9.74 14.76
C ALA A 137 -1.81 8.42 14.03
N GLN A 138 -2.23 8.48 12.76
CA GLN A 138 -2.50 7.28 11.95
C GLN A 138 -1.24 6.43 11.68
N LEU A 139 -0.06 7.05 11.71
CA LEU A 139 1.22 6.35 11.50
C LEU A 139 1.80 5.79 12.80
N SER A 140 1.24 6.21 13.93
CA SER A 140 1.74 5.90 15.25
C SER A 140 1.69 4.39 15.52
N PRO A 141 2.77 3.80 16.05
CA PRO A 141 2.74 2.44 16.58
C PRO A 141 1.69 2.22 17.69
N VAL A 142 1.15 3.30 18.30
CA VAL A 142 0.09 3.21 19.31
C VAL A 142 -1.19 2.61 18.73
N LEU A 143 -1.63 3.04 17.54
CA LEU A 143 -2.83 2.46 16.91
C LEU A 143 -2.65 0.98 16.57
N ARG A 144 -1.43 0.58 16.15
CA ARG A 144 -1.07 -0.84 15.95
C ARG A 144 -1.08 -1.67 17.23
N LYS A 145 -1.00 -1.05 18.40
CA LYS A 145 -1.16 -1.76 19.68
C LYS A 145 -2.63 -1.93 20.06
N ILE A 146 -3.50 -1.03 19.62
CA ILE A 146 -4.96 -1.13 19.80
C ILE A 146 -5.52 -2.20 18.84
N ASP A 147 -5.17 -2.08 17.56
CA ASP A 147 -5.51 -3.07 16.54
C ASP A 147 -4.30 -3.35 15.64
N SER A 148 -3.70 -4.55 15.82
CA SER A 148 -2.48 -4.95 15.10
C SER A 148 -2.64 -5.06 13.59
N ARG A 149 -3.88 -5.05 13.08
CA ARG A 149 -4.17 -5.09 11.65
C ARG A 149 -3.78 -3.79 10.95
N PHE A 150 -3.80 -2.65 11.64
CA PHE A 150 -3.71 -1.32 11.02
C PHE A 150 -2.26 -0.90 10.66
N ILE A 151 -1.76 -1.30 9.49
CA ILE A 151 -0.38 -1.01 9.05
C ILE A 151 -0.38 0.18 8.08
N CYS A 152 -0.27 1.40 8.62
CA CYS A 152 -0.13 2.65 7.85
C CYS A 152 1.27 3.26 8.04
N ILE A 153 2.01 3.46 6.93
CA ILE A 153 3.43 3.92 6.93
C ILE A 153 3.69 5.00 5.85
N LYS A 154 2.65 5.75 5.40
CA LYS A 154 2.71 6.69 4.25
C LYS A 154 3.08 6.02 2.93
N SER A 155 4.38 5.88 2.65
CA SER A 155 4.94 5.25 1.45
C SER A 155 5.88 4.14 1.86
N PHE A 156 5.65 2.94 1.34
CA PHE A 156 6.38 1.72 1.72
C PHE A 156 6.18 0.63 0.67
N VAL A 157 6.98 -0.42 0.76
CA VAL A 157 6.88 -1.59 -0.12
C VAL A 157 6.37 -2.79 0.69
N VAL A 158 5.41 -3.52 0.15
CA VAL A 158 5.09 -4.87 0.60
C VAL A 158 5.59 -5.85 -0.44
N ASN A 159 6.59 -6.64 -0.09
CA ASN A 159 7.11 -7.71 -0.92
C ASN A 159 6.40 -9.02 -0.59
N ALA A 160 5.73 -9.59 -1.58
CA ALA A 160 5.06 -10.88 -1.49
C ALA A 160 5.63 -11.89 -2.49
N GLU A 161 6.92 -11.78 -2.81
CA GLU A 161 7.72 -12.66 -3.68
C GLU A 161 7.30 -12.62 -5.17
N ILE A 162 6.07 -13.02 -5.47
CA ILE A 162 5.50 -12.99 -6.83
C ILE A 162 5.06 -11.59 -7.24
N VAL A 163 4.79 -10.71 -6.28
CA VAL A 163 4.33 -9.33 -6.47
C VAL A 163 4.98 -8.41 -5.45
N GLU A 164 5.30 -7.19 -5.88
CA GLU A 164 5.61 -6.09 -4.98
C GLU A 164 4.55 -4.98 -5.09
N PHE A 165 4.03 -4.57 -3.93
CA PHE A 165 3.12 -3.43 -3.82
C PHE A 165 3.90 -2.21 -3.34
N PHE A 166 3.84 -1.12 -4.10
CA PHE A 166 4.44 0.16 -3.80
C PHE A 166 3.35 1.12 -3.34
N PHE A 167 3.19 1.25 -2.03
CA PHE A 167 2.26 2.19 -1.42
C PHE A 167 2.86 3.59 -1.51
N VAL A 168 2.06 4.55 -1.97
CA VAL A 168 2.48 5.93 -2.25
C VAL A 168 1.54 6.89 -1.55
N ASP A 169 2.10 7.75 -0.70
CA ASP A 169 1.39 8.88 -0.13
C ASP A 169 1.18 9.96 -1.20
N THR A 170 0.01 9.90 -1.84
CA THR A 170 -0.34 10.79 -2.96
C THR A 170 -0.84 12.16 -2.53
N THR A 171 -1.24 12.37 -1.27
CA THR A 171 -1.83 13.65 -0.82
C THR A 171 -0.88 14.84 -0.97
N PRO A 172 0.42 14.72 -0.64
CA PRO A 172 1.40 15.79 -0.86
C PRO A 172 1.54 16.22 -2.34
N PHE A 173 1.23 15.35 -3.31
CA PHE A 173 1.32 15.69 -4.73
C PHE A 173 0.29 16.74 -5.15
N GLN A 174 -0.86 16.81 -4.49
CA GLN A 174 -1.98 17.64 -4.94
C GLN A 174 -1.77 19.12 -4.57
N LEU A 175 -1.35 19.94 -5.54
CA LEU A 175 -0.89 21.32 -5.30
C LEU A 175 -2.00 22.21 -4.72
N LYS A 176 -3.26 21.95 -5.10
CA LYS A 176 -4.40 22.73 -4.62
C LYS A 176 -4.58 22.63 -3.11
N TYR A 177 -4.19 21.55 -2.46
CA TYR A 177 -4.28 21.41 -0.99
C TYR A 177 -3.26 22.30 -0.26
N TRP A 178 -2.12 22.57 -0.87
CA TRP A 178 -1.10 23.45 -0.30
C TRP A 178 -1.43 24.93 -0.52
N THR A 179 -2.00 25.26 -1.68
CA THR A 179 -2.12 26.64 -2.16
C THR A 179 -3.53 27.22 -1.98
N HIS A 180 -4.56 26.38 -2.06
CA HIS A 180 -5.96 26.78 -2.04
C HIS A 180 -6.83 25.77 -1.25
N PRO A 181 -6.53 25.48 0.03
CA PRO A 181 -7.25 24.47 0.80
C PRO A 181 -8.70 24.87 1.15
N LYS A 182 -9.13 26.09 0.81
CA LYS A 182 -10.41 26.69 1.25
C LYS A 182 -10.47 26.70 2.78
N ASP A 183 -11.49 26.08 3.38
CA ASP A 183 -11.71 26.01 4.83
C ASP A 183 -11.04 24.78 5.47
N ASP A 184 -10.44 23.89 4.67
CA ASP A 184 -9.78 22.69 5.19
C ASP A 184 -8.39 23.06 5.75
N HIS A 185 -8.00 22.41 6.85
CA HIS A 185 -6.63 22.39 7.33
C HIS A 185 -5.94 21.12 6.84
N TYR A 186 -4.63 21.16 6.57
CA TYR A 186 -3.86 19.97 6.21
C TYR A 186 -2.60 19.87 7.07
N ASP A 187 -2.38 18.72 7.70
CA ASP A 187 -1.21 18.41 8.50
C ASP A 187 -0.02 18.03 7.62
N TRP A 188 0.77 19.04 7.25
CA TRP A 188 1.96 18.84 6.42
C TRP A 188 3.21 18.40 7.21
N ARG A 189 3.08 18.02 8.49
CA ARG A 189 4.22 17.54 9.28
C ARG A 189 4.83 16.28 8.66
N GLY A 190 6.15 16.32 8.46
CA GLY A 190 6.90 15.22 7.86
C GLY A 190 6.71 15.05 6.35
N VAL A 191 6.03 15.97 5.66
CA VAL A 191 5.98 16.03 4.18
C VAL A 191 6.28 17.43 3.61
N ALA A 192 6.52 18.41 4.48
CA ALA A 192 7.04 19.72 4.11
C ALA A 192 8.58 19.77 4.19
N PRO A 193 9.28 20.50 3.30
CA PRO A 193 8.74 21.20 2.14
C PRO A 193 8.35 20.22 1.02
N ARG A 194 7.24 20.53 0.35
CA ARG A 194 6.55 19.64 -0.61
C ARG A 194 7.49 19.10 -1.69
N GLU A 195 8.27 19.98 -2.32
CA GLU A 195 9.13 19.63 -3.44
C GLU A 195 10.23 18.64 -3.02
N ASN A 196 10.86 18.86 -1.87
CA ASN A 196 11.89 17.94 -1.37
C ASN A 196 11.30 16.58 -1.01
N TYR A 197 10.11 16.57 -0.38
CA TYR A 197 9.42 15.33 -0.05
C TYR A 197 9.09 14.51 -1.29
N ILE A 198 8.45 15.14 -2.28
CA ILE A 198 8.07 14.48 -3.54
C ILE A 198 9.31 13.99 -4.29
N ASN A 199 10.36 14.82 -4.43
CA ASN A 199 11.57 14.44 -5.14
C ASN A 199 12.27 13.24 -4.49
N ASN A 200 12.36 13.21 -3.16
CA ASN A 200 12.93 12.07 -2.44
C ASN A 200 12.07 10.82 -2.62
N LEU A 201 10.76 10.93 -2.43
CA LEU A 201 9.83 9.80 -2.61
C LEU A 201 9.89 9.21 -4.01
N LEU A 202 9.93 10.03 -5.06
CA LEU A 202 10.05 9.57 -6.44
C LEU A 202 11.39 8.85 -6.69
N LYS A 203 12.48 9.36 -6.11
CA LYS A 203 13.79 8.71 -6.18
C LYS A 203 13.80 7.36 -5.47
N ASP A 204 13.20 7.28 -4.28
CA ASP A 204 13.17 6.04 -3.49
C ASP A 204 12.24 4.99 -4.15
N LEU A 205 11.11 5.42 -4.73
CA LEU A 205 10.24 4.56 -5.54
C LEU A 205 10.95 4.04 -6.79
N ASP A 206 11.62 4.91 -7.54
CA ASP A 206 12.40 4.52 -8.73
C ASP A 206 13.48 3.50 -8.36
N GLY A 207 14.25 3.75 -7.29
CA GLY A 207 15.25 2.81 -6.79
C GLY A 207 14.67 1.47 -6.35
N ALA A 208 13.54 1.50 -5.62
CA ALA A 208 12.86 0.29 -5.16
C ALA A 208 12.29 -0.55 -6.31
N MET A 209 11.73 0.09 -7.34
CA MET A 209 11.14 -0.62 -8.49
C MET A 209 12.19 -1.14 -9.47
N LYS A 210 13.34 -0.47 -9.61
CA LYS A 210 14.47 -0.94 -10.42
C LYS A 210 15.11 -2.22 -9.89
N THR A 211 15.10 -2.40 -8.57
CA THR A 211 15.68 -3.58 -7.90
C THR A 211 14.69 -4.73 -7.73
N SER A 212 13.41 -4.48 -7.99
CA SER A 212 12.33 -5.46 -7.94
C SER A 212 12.53 -6.60 -8.95
N THR A 213 12.37 -7.83 -8.48
CA THR A 213 12.40 -9.05 -9.31
C THR A 213 11.05 -9.78 -9.37
N ALA A 214 10.02 -9.20 -8.76
CA ALA A 214 8.68 -9.76 -8.73
C ALA A 214 8.08 -9.86 -10.14
N ALA A 215 7.18 -10.83 -10.33
CA ALA A 215 6.47 -11.02 -11.60
C ALA A 215 5.43 -9.91 -11.85
N TRP A 216 4.99 -9.25 -10.79
CA TRP A 216 4.02 -8.16 -10.82
C TRP A 216 4.50 -6.98 -9.99
N LYS A 217 4.27 -5.77 -10.50
CA LYS A 217 4.47 -4.52 -9.77
C LYS A 217 3.16 -3.76 -9.68
N VAL A 218 2.74 -3.44 -8.46
CA VAL A 218 1.47 -2.75 -8.20
C VAL A 218 1.73 -1.47 -7.43
N ALA A 219 1.37 -0.33 -7.98
CA ALA A 219 1.37 0.92 -7.24
C ALA A 219 0.01 1.15 -6.58
N VAL A 220 0.00 1.57 -5.32
CA VAL A 220 -1.21 1.84 -4.53
C VAL A 220 -1.15 3.26 -4.00
N GLY A 221 -2.17 4.07 -4.28
CA GLY A 221 -2.28 5.45 -3.80
C GLY A 221 -3.70 5.78 -3.38
N HIS A 222 -3.92 7.03 -2.97
CA HIS A 222 -5.28 7.51 -2.71
C HIS A 222 -5.90 8.16 -3.94
N HIS A 223 -5.20 9.11 -4.54
CA HIS A 223 -5.70 9.91 -5.66
C HIS A 223 -5.73 9.14 -6.98
N THR A 224 -6.62 9.55 -7.86
CA THR A 224 -6.83 9.02 -9.21
C THR A 224 -5.71 9.43 -10.17
N MET A 225 -5.16 8.49 -10.93
CA MET A 225 -4.37 8.80 -12.13
C MET A 225 -5.28 8.87 -13.37
N ARG A 226 -6.16 7.89 -13.52
CA ARG A 226 -7.24 7.86 -14.51
C ARG A 226 -8.57 7.70 -13.79
N SER A 227 -9.51 8.60 -14.05
CA SER A 227 -10.87 8.47 -13.54
C SER A 227 -11.88 9.19 -14.42
N VAL A 228 -13.07 8.61 -14.54
CA VAL A 228 -14.22 9.25 -15.19
C VAL A 228 -15.16 9.90 -14.19
N SER A 229 -14.94 9.80 -12.88
CA SER A 229 -15.84 10.35 -11.87
C SER A 229 -15.56 11.84 -11.55
N ASP A 230 -16.03 12.31 -10.39
CA ASP A 230 -16.12 13.70 -9.98
C ASP A 230 -14.77 14.42 -9.85
N HIS A 231 -13.75 13.75 -9.31
CA HIS A 231 -12.40 14.31 -9.18
C HIS A 231 -11.61 14.22 -10.49
N GLY A 232 -11.77 13.12 -11.25
CA GLY A 232 -11.08 12.90 -12.52
C GLY A 232 -9.58 12.73 -12.34
N ASP A 233 -8.80 12.93 -13.40
CA ASP A 233 -7.34 12.72 -13.35
C ASP A 233 -6.59 13.74 -12.48
N THR A 234 -5.69 13.27 -11.61
CA THR A 234 -4.80 14.14 -10.83
C THR A 234 -3.57 14.54 -11.65
N LYS A 235 -3.56 15.79 -12.14
CA LYS A 235 -2.51 16.35 -13.03
C LYS A 235 -1.09 16.13 -12.52
N GLU A 236 -0.85 16.35 -11.24
CA GLU A 236 0.48 16.23 -10.63
C GLU A 236 0.95 14.77 -10.58
N LEU A 237 0.04 13.81 -10.41
CA LEU A 237 0.40 12.40 -10.50
C LEU A 237 0.79 12.01 -11.93
N LEU A 238 0.07 12.52 -12.93
CA LEU A 238 0.39 12.29 -14.34
C LEU A 238 1.74 12.90 -14.74
N GLN A 239 2.08 14.06 -14.18
CA GLN A 239 3.33 14.75 -14.51
C GLN A 239 4.54 14.18 -13.75
N LEU A 240 4.36 13.78 -12.49
CA LEU A 240 5.49 13.47 -11.60
C LEU A 240 5.63 11.98 -11.32
N LEU A 241 4.54 11.27 -11.04
CA LEU A 241 4.58 9.87 -10.62
C LEU A 241 4.45 8.90 -11.79
N LEU A 242 3.52 9.14 -12.72
CA LEU A 242 3.26 8.25 -13.85
C LEU A 242 4.52 7.95 -14.69
N PRO A 243 5.41 8.92 -15.00
CA PRO A 243 6.65 8.62 -15.72
C PRO A 243 7.54 7.63 -14.98
N VAL A 244 7.62 7.72 -13.64
CA VAL A 244 8.37 6.76 -12.81
C VAL A 244 7.74 5.37 -12.87
N LEU A 245 6.40 5.28 -12.80
CA LEU A 245 5.70 3.99 -12.88
C LEU A 245 5.88 3.33 -14.26
N GLN A 246 5.76 4.11 -15.33
CA GLN A 246 5.93 3.64 -16.71
C GLN A 246 7.37 3.16 -16.96
N ALA A 247 8.37 3.96 -16.56
CA ALA A 247 9.79 3.61 -16.72
C ALA A 247 10.17 2.32 -15.98
N ASN A 248 9.45 1.98 -14.91
CA ASN A 248 9.72 0.83 -14.07
C ASN A 248 8.83 -0.39 -14.33
N GLY A 249 7.98 -0.33 -15.36
CA GLY A 249 7.14 -1.45 -15.79
C GLY A 249 6.09 -1.84 -14.74
N VAL A 250 5.45 -0.86 -14.10
CA VAL A 250 4.30 -1.13 -13.23
C VAL A 250 3.16 -1.73 -14.04
N ASP A 251 2.48 -2.74 -13.50
CA ASP A 251 1.36 -3.41 -14.16
C ASP A 251 0.02 -2.74 -13.84
N PHE A 252 -0.16 -2.38 -12.56
CA PHE A 252 -1.42 -1.91 -12.01
C PHE A 252 -1.22 -0.68 -11.13
N TYR A 253 -2.11 0.29 -11.26
CA TYR A 253 -2.29 1.38 -10.29
C TYR A 253 -3.65 1.23 -9.63
N ILE A 254 -3.68 1.18 -8.29
CA ILE A 254 -4.91 1.01 -7.51
C ILE A 254 -5.12 2.22 -6.60
N ASN A 255 -6.31 2.81 -6.63
CA ASN A 255 -6.64 4.02 -5.88
C ASN A 255 -8.07 4.05 -5.30
N GLY A 256 -8.38 5.10 -4.54
CA GLY A 256 -9.71 5.46 -4.05
C GLY A 256 -10.07 6.88 -4.52
N HIS A 257 -10.42 7.77 -3.58
CA HIS A 257 -10.68 9.20 -3.77
C HIS A 257 -11.97 9.51 -4.53
N ASP A 258 -12.10 8.99 -5.75
CA ASP A 258 -13.38 9.00 -6.45
C ASP A 258 -14.30 7.91 -5.87
N HIS A 259 -15.47 8.34 -5.39
CA HIS A 259 -16.41 7.48 -4.63
C HIS A 259 -17.26 6.58 -5.53
N CYS A 260 -16.58 5.71 -6.27
CA CYS A 260 -17.11 4.78 -7.28
C CYS A 260 -16.17 3.57 -7.41
N LEU A 261 -16.51 2.65 -8.34
CA LEU A 261 -15.65 1.54 -8.75
C LEU A 261 -15.35 1.65 -10.24
N GLU A 262 -14.07 1.61 -10.63
CA GLU A 262 -13.66 1.84 -12.02
C GLU A 262 -12.52 0.92 -12.47
N HIS A 263 -12.54 0.57 -13.76
CA HIS A 263 -11.39 0.01 -14.47
C HIS A 263 -11.19 0.76 -15.79
N ILE A 264 -10.02 1.38 -15.94
CA ILE A 264 -9.59 2.08 -17.16
C ILE A 264 -8.28 1.44 -17.65
N SER A 265 -8.24 1.10 -18.94
CA SER A 265 -7.02 0.65 -19.61
C SER A 265 -6.37 1.82 -20.36
N SER A 266 -5.10 2.11 -20.08
CA SER A 266 -4.32 3.10 -20.85
C SER A 266 -4.24 2.69 -22.32
N ARG A 267 -4.32 3.64 -23.25
CA ARG A 267 -4.06 3.40 -24.68
C ARG A 267 -2.58 3.44 -25.07
N ASP A 268 -1.78 4.13 -24.27
CA ASP A 268 -0.37 4.43 -24.51
C ASP A 268 0.59 3.66 -23.57
N SER A 269 0.05 2.86 -22.66
CA SER A 269 0.81 2.15 -21.63
C SER A 269 0.14 0.82 -21.27
N PRO A 270 0.90 -0.23 -20.89
CA PRO A 270 0.32 -1.46 -20.39
C PRO A 270 -0.31 -1.32 -19.00
N ILE A 271 -0.10 -0.21 -18.28
CA ILE A 271 -0.67 0.02 -16.95
C ILE A 271 -2.20 -0.05 -17.01
N GLN A 272 -2.80 -0.81 -16.09
CA GLN A 272 -4.25 -0.79 -15.84
C GLN A 272 -4.53 0.02 -14.56
N TYR A 273 -5.58 0.84 -14.60
CA TYR A 273 -5.99 1.69 -13.48
C TYR A 273 -7.27 1.15 -12.86
N PHE A 274 -7.26 0.91 -11.56
CA PHE A 274 -8.40 0.40 -10.80
C PHE A 274 -8.75 1.35 -9.66
N THR A 275 -9.98 1.85 -9.62
CA THR A 275 -10.49 2.66 -8.52
C THR A 275 -11.45 1.83 -7.66
N SER A 276 -11.22 1.80 -6.34
CA SER A 276 -12.05 1.13 -5.35
C SER A 276 -12.41 2.09 -4.20
N GLY A 277 -12.98 3.26 -4.52
CA GLY A 277 -13.37 4.29 -3.54
C GLY A 277 -14.83 4.18 -3.04
N GLY A 278 -15.48 3.04 -3.27
CA GLY A 278 -16.88 2.80 -2.88
C GLY A 278 -17.07 2.29 -1.44
N GLY A 279 -16.09 2.39 -0.54
CA GLY A 279 -16.13 1.71 0.76
C GLY A 279 -17.18 2.23 1.74
N SER A 280 -17.69 3.45 1.52
CA SER A 280 -18.85 3.97 2.25
C SER A 280 -19.66 4.96 1.42
N LYS A 281 -19.59 6.28 1.61
CA LYS A 281 -20.38 7.24 0.80
C LYS A 281 -19.99 7.13 -0.68
N ALA A 282 -20.98 7.08 -1.58
CA ALA A 282 -20.82 6.95 -3.05
C ALA A 282 -21.97 7.67 -3.78
N TRP A 283 -22.18 7.38 -5.07
CA TRP A 283 -23.24 7.92 -5.93
C TRP A 283 -23.08 9.41 -6.25
N ARG A 284 -21.96 9.76 -6.90
CA ARG A 284 -21.67 11.16 -7.29
C ARG A 284 -22.50 11.59 -8.50
N GLY A 285 -22.99 10.66 -9.32
CA GLY A 285 -23.78 10.93 -10.52
C GLY A 285 -22.96 11.55 -11.65
N VAL A 286 -21.64 11.39 -11.63
CA VAL A 286 -20.70 11.96 -12.60
C VAL A 286 -19.99 10.84 -13.36
N GLN A 287 -20.05 10.92 -14.69
CA GLN A 287 -19.25 10.09 -15.59
C GLN A 287 -18.79 10.95 -16.78
N ASN A 288 -17.58 11.47 -16.67
CA ASN A 288 -16.89 12.29 -17.66
C ASN A 288 -16.33 11.42 -18.81
N PRO A 289 -16.14 11.98 -20.01
CA PRO A 289 -15.42 11.30 -21.08
C PRO A 289 -13.93 11.11 -20.72
N THR A 290 -13.31 10.05 -21.25
CA THR A 290 -11.87 9.79 -21.16
C THR A 290 -11.29 9.47 -22.54
N GLU A 291 -10.02 9.81 -22.76
CA GLU A 291 -9.28 9.44 -23.97
C GLU A 291 -8.80 7.98 -23.93
N ASP A 292 -8.73 7.39 -22.72
CA ASP A 292 -8.38 5.99 -22.50
C ASP A 292 -9.60 5.07 -22.67
N ASP A 293 -9.38 3.75 -22.55
CA ASP A 293 -10.46 2.79 -22.66
C ASP A 293 -11.13 2.54 -21.30
N LEU A 294 -12.31 3.14 -21.08
CA LEU A 294 -13.15 2.79 -19.94
C LEU A 294 -13.70 1.36 -20.11
N LYS A 295 -13.22 0.42 -19.28
CA LYS A 295 -13.64 -0.99 -19.32
C LYS A 295 -14.80 -1.29 -18.37
N PHE A 296 -14.86 -0.60 -17.24
CA PHE A 296 -15.91 -0.74 -16.24
C PHE A 296 -16.05 0.55 -15.44
N PHE A 297 -17.29 0.93 -15.14
CA PHE A 297 -17.65 2.02 -14.24
C PHE A 297 -18.90 1.63 -13.47
N TYR A 298 -18.89 1.83 -12.17
CA TYR A 298 -20.04 1.68 -11.29
C TYR A 298 -20.06 2.81 -10.27
N ASP A 299 -21.01 3.73 -10.46
CA ASP A 299 -21.29 4.80 -9.51
C ASP A 299 -22.07 4.24 -8.32
N GLY A 300 -21.35 3.69 -7.35
CA GLY A 300 -21.94 3.08 -6.18
C GLY A 300 -20.91 2.48 -5.24
N GLN A 301 -21.43 1.88 -4.17
CA GLN A 301 -20.63 1.36 -3.08
C GLN A 301 -20.15 -0.06 -3.35
N GLY A 302 -19.00 -0.41 -2.79
CA GLY A 302 -18.41 -1.72 -2.95
C GLY A 302 -16.92 -1.75 -2.67
N PHE A 303 -16.29 -2.82 -3.15
CA PHE A 303 -14.88 -3.11 -2.93
C PHE A 303 -14.37 -4.02 -4.05
N MET A 304 -13.07 -4.31 -4.06
CA MET A 304 -12.43 -5.15 -5.06
C MET A 304 -11.70 -6.32 -4.41
N SER A 305 -11.59 -7.46 -5.10
CA SER A 305 -10.63 -8.51 -4.77
C SER A 305 -9.56 -8.63 -5.84
N LEU A 306 -8.35 -8.98 -5.44
CA LEU A 306 -7.25 -9.35 -6.34
C LEU A 306 -6.76 -10.74 -5.94
N GLN A 307 -6.80 -11.67 -6.89
CA GLN A 307 -6.18 -12.99 -6.80
C GLN A 307 -5.07 -13.07 -7.83
N LEU A 308 -3.85 -13.43 -7.44
CA LEU A 308 -2.75 -13.55 -8.37
C LEU A 308 -1.83 -14.73 -8.04
N ASP A 309 -1.19 -15.25 -9.07
CA ASP A 309 -0.02 -16.11 -9.01
C ASP A 309 1.06 -15.53 -9.94
N ARG A 310 2.16 -16.25 -10.17
CA ARG A 310 3.24 -15.77 -11.05
C ARG A 310 2.80 -15.54 -12.51
N SER A 311 1.77 -16.26 -12.97
CA SER A 311 1.31 -16.29 -14.36
C SER A 311 0.12 -15.37 -14.62
N GLN A 312 -0.78 -15.18 -13.65
CA GLN A 312 -2.01 -14.42 -13.84
C GLN A 312 -2.39 -13.56 -12.63
N ALA A 313 -3.03 -12.43 -12.92
CA ALA A 313 -3.71 -11.58 -11.94
C ALA A 313 -5.18 -11.43 -12.33
N LYS A 314 -6.10 -11.66 -11.39
CA LYS A 314 -7.54 -11.54 -11.54
C LYS A 314 -8.12 -10.54 -10.54
N PHE A 315 -8.72 -9.49 -11.08
CA PHE A 315 -9.50 -8.50 -10.34
C PHE A 315 -10.99 -8.84 -10.41
N THR A 316 -11.73 -8.55 -9.34
CA THR A 316 -13.20 -8.63 -9.34
C THR A 316 -13.77 -7.53 -8.46
N PHE A 317 -14.71 -6.77 -8.99
CA PHE A 317 -15.45 -5.74 -8.26
C PHE A 317 -16.75 -6.30 -7.71
N TYR A 318 -17.08 -5.94 -6.48
CA TYR A 318 -18.30 -6.32 -5.79
C TYR A 318 -19.07 -5.07 -5.39
N ASP A 319 -20.39 -5.08 -5.53
CA ASP A 319 -21.23 -4.03 -4.98
C ASP A 319 -21.42 -4.17 -3.45
N VAL A 320 -22.19 -3.25 -2.87
CA VAL A 320 -22.59 -3.24 -1.46
C VAL A 320 -23.31 -4.52 -1.00
N ASP A 321 -23.85 -5.30 -1.94
CA ASP A 321 -24.53 -6.57 -1.69
C ASP A 321 -23.62 -7.79 -1.88
N GLY A 322 -22.35 -7.58 -2.19
CA GLY A 322 -21.37 -8.64 -2.43
C GLY A 322 -21.58 -9.31 -3.79
N LYS A 323 -22.38 -8.74 -4.68
CA LYS A 323 -22.56 -9.25 -6.04
C LYS A 323 -21.36 -8.86 -6.87
N ALA A 324 -20.71 -9.84 -7.49
CA ALA A 324 -19.66 -9.59 -8.47
C ALA A 324 -20.24 -8.84 -9.69
N LEU A 325 -19.72 -7.64 -9.96
CA LEU A 325 -20.18 -6.78 -11.04
C LEU A 325 -19.33 -6.95 -12.31
N TYR A 326 -18.03 -7.10 -12.14
CA TYR A 326 -17.05 -7.13 -13.23
C TYR A 326 -15.80 -7.89 -12.80
N SER A 327 -15.18 -8.61 -13.73
CA SER A 327 -13.89 -9.27 -13.54
C SER A 327 -12.97 -8.98 -14.71
N TYR A 328 -11.68 -8.82 -14.41
CA TYR A 328 -10.61 -8.66 -15.39
C TYR A 328 -9.46 -9.60 -15.04
N THR A 329 -8.88 -10.24 -16.05
CA THR A 329 -7.73 -11.13 -15.89
C THR A 329 -6.63 -10.74 -16.86
N ARG A 330 -5.39 -10.70 -16.37
CA ARG A 330 -4.19 -10.42 -17.16
C ARG A 330 -3.14 -11.49 -16.91
N SER A 331 -2.50 -11.97 -17.98
CA SER A 331 -1.32 -12.83 -17.89
C SER A 331 -0.04 -12.01 -17.72
N SER A 332 0.94 -12.52 -16.98
CA SER A 332 2.21 -11.85 -16.74
C SER A 332 3.00 -11.75 -18.04
N LEU A 333 3.60 -10.57 -18.27
CA LEU A 333 4.46 -10.35 -19.44
C LEU A 333 5.76 -11.15 -19.37
N MET A 334 6.20 -11.54 -18.16
CA MET A 334 7.41 -12.35 -17.96
C MET A 334 7.32 -13.73 -18.63
N GLU A 335 6.13 -14.32 -18.73
CA GLU A 335 5.96 -15.58 -19.47
C GLU A 335 5.90 -15.39 -20.99
N THR A 336 5.63 -14.17 -21.46
CA THR A 336 5.47 -13.88 -22.90
C THR A 336 6.80 -13.54 -23.61
N GLY A 337 7.94 -13.58 -22.92
CA GLY A 337 9.26 -13.36 -23.53
C GLY A 337 9.55 -11.93 -24.02
N HIS A 338 8.65 -10.98 -23.76
CA HIS A 338 8.83 -9.58 -24.13
C HIS A 338 9.47 -8.80 -22.97
N HIS A 339 10.81 -8.80 -22.92
CA HIS A 339 11.54 -7.78 -22.16
C HIS A 339 11.30 -6.41 -22.83
N LEU A 340 10.51 -5.54 -22.19
CA LEU A 340 10.52 -4.12 -22.50
C LEU A 340 11.90 -3.57 -22.15
N GLN A 341 12.70 -3.23 -23.17
CA GLN A 341 13.89 -2.39 -22.98
C GLN A 341 13.41 -1.04 -22.45
N ALA A 342 13.87 -0.68 -21.25
CA ALA A 342 13.66 0.66 -20.70
C ALA A 342 14.17 1.70 -21.70
N SER A 343 13.26 2.50 -22.28
CA SER A 343 13.64 3.67 -23.06
C SER A 343 14.24 4.69 -22.11
N GLY A 344 15.55 4.90 -22.20
CA GLY A 344 16.23 5.98 -21.49
C GLY A 344 15.70 7.33 -21.94
N TYR A 345 15.34 8.18 -20.99
CA TYR A 345 15.09 9.59 -21.24
C TYR A 345 16.39 10.26 -21.71
N VAL A 346 16.32 10.87 -22.89
CA VAL A 346 17.27 11.89 -23.32
C VAL A 346 16.86 13.17 -22.60
N ASN A 347 17.70 13.64 -21.68
CA ASN A 347 17.65 15.04 -21.27
C ASN A 347 18.17 15.87 -22.44
N GLU A 348 17.33 16.73 -23.00
CA GLU A 348 17.82 17.86 -23.80
C GLU A 348 18.52 18.86 -22.87
N GLU A 349 19.54 19.51 -23.42
CA GLU A 349 20.59 20.33 -22.78
C GLU A 349 20.13 21.43 -21.81
#